data_AF-A0A858BXT2-F1
#
_entry.id   AF-A0A858BXT2-F1
#
_cell.length_a   1.000
_cell.length_b   1.000
_cell.length_c   1.000
_cell.angle_alpha   90.00
_cell.angle_beta   90.00
_cell.angle_gamma   90.00
#
_symmetry.space_group_name_H-M   'P 1'
#
loop_
_entity.id
_entity.type
_entity.pdbx_description
1 polymer ?
#
loop_
_entity_poly.entity_id
_entity_poly.type
_entity_poly.pdbx_seq_one_letter_code
_entity_poly.pdbx_strand_id
1 'polypeptide(L)' 'MANNPNRQMRYVVSNETKLRDRQGNRINLMAIRPGQIVRIEREAFQTASIPPQTSALSVQVISR' A
#
# COMPACT_ATOMS: atom_id res chain seq x y z
N MET A 1 -10.57 12.66 -11.54
CA MET A 1 -11.36 12.41 -10.31
C MET A 1 -10.74 11.24 -9.56
N ALA A 2 -10.05 11.49 -8.45
CA ALA A 2 -9.29 10.48 -7.71
C ALA A 2 -10.13 9.51 -6.85
N ASN A 3 -11.46 9.65 -6.83
CA ASN A 3 -12.34 8.99 -5.86
C ASN A 3 -13.36 7.99 -6.48
N ASN A 4 -13.08 7.42 -7.64
CA ASN A 4 -13.93 6.35 -8.20
C ASN A 4 -13.41 4.98 -7.69
N PRO A 5 -14.15 4.26 -6.82
CA PRO A 5 -13.70 2.99 -6.24
C PRO A 5 -13.52 1.89 -7.30
N ASN A 6 -14.17 2.00 -8.46
CA ASN A 6 -14.00 1.06 -9.58
C ASN A 6 -12.64 1.18 -10.28
N ARG A 7 -11.86 2.22 -9.97
CA ARG A 7 -10.51 2.44 -10.54
C ARG A 7 -9.42 2.35 -9.46
N GLN A 8 -9.74 1.76 -8.31
CA GLN A 8 -8.86 1.66 -7.17
C GLN A 8 -8.67 0.21 -6.73
N MET A 9 -7.58 -0.04 -6.03
CA MET A 9 -7.32 -1.28 -5.31
C MET A 9 -6.93 -0.91 -3.88
N ARG A 10 -7.43 -1.66 -2.90
CA ARG A 10 -7.12 -1.41 -1.49
C ARG A 10 -6.11 -2.44 -1.00
N TYR A 11 -5.03 -1.93 -0.41
CA TYR A 11 -4.01 -2.77 0.21
C TYR A 11 -4.17 -2.70 1.72
N VAL A 12 -4.41 -3.84 2.35
CA VAL A 12 -4.55 -3.95 3.80
C VAL A 12 -3.16 -3.98 4.42
N VAL A 13 -2.88 -3.00 5.27
CA VAL A 13 -1.64 -2.90 6.04
C VAL A 13 -1.89 -3.41 7.45
N SER A 14 -1.09 -4.37 7.90
CA SER A 14 -1.14 -4.95 9.25
C SER A 14 0.20 -4.76 9.96
N ASN A 15 0.31 -5.28 11.19
CA ASN A 15 1.56 -5.29 11.94
C ASN A 15 2.67 -6.14 11.28
N GLU A 16 2.31 -7.01 10.33
CA GLU A 16 3.24 -7.88 9.61
C GLU A 16 3.79 -7.22 8.34
N THR A 17 3.14 -6.15 7.85
CA THR A 17 3.53 -5.46 6.64
C THR A 17 4.89 -4.77 6.83
N LYS A 18 5.85 -5.07 5.96
CA LYS A 18 7.19 -4.44 5.99
C LYS A 18 7.13 -3.04 5.38
N LEU A 19 7.17 -2.01 6.22
CA LEU A 19 7.15 -0.61 5.81
C LEU A 19 8.56 -0.03 5.69
N ARG A 20 8.88 0.58 4.55
CA ARG A 20 10.21 1.14 4.26
C ARG A 20 10.16 2.53 3.64
N ASP A 21 11.14 3.36 3.98
CA ASP A 21 11.41 4.61 3.27
C ASP A 21 12.09 4.36 1.91
N ARG A 22 12.45 5.44 1.21
CA ARG A 22 13.12 5.35 -0.10
C ARG A 22 14.51 4.73 -0.03
N GLN A 23 15.19 4.88 1.10
CA GLN A 23 16.51 4.31 1.35
C GLN A 23 16.43 2.85 1.81
N GLY A 24 15.22 2.31 2.05
CA GLY A 24 14.99 0.95 2.52
C GLY A 24 14.98 0.82 4.05
N ASN A 25 15.09 1.92 4.80
CA ASN A 25 15.03 1.89 6.25
C ASN A 25 13.61 1.60 6.73
N ARG A 26 13.49 0.89 7.85
CA ARG A 26 12.18 0.62 8.47
C ARG A 26 11.54 1.92 8.96
N ILE A 27 10.26 2.08 8.68
CA ILE A 27 9.45 3.23 9.10
C ILE A 27 8.11 2.78 9.68
N ASN A 28 7.44 3.68 10.40
CA ASN A 28 6.06 3.49 10.83
C ASN A 28 5.09 3.92 9.73
N LEU A 29 3.85 3.41 9.77
CA LEU A 29 2.79 3.80 8.81
C LEU A 29 2.58 5.31 8.76
N MET A 30 2.70 5.98 9.91
CA MET A 30 2.60 7.43 10.01
C MET A 30 3.69 8.18 9.24
N ALA A 31 4.77 7.54 8.80
CA ALA A 31 5.77 8.20 7.95
C ALA A 31 5.36 8.22 6.46
N ILE A 32 4.39 7.38 6.07
CA ILE A 32 3.82 7.36 4.72
C ILE A 32 2.73 8.43 4.64
N ARG A 33 2.80 9.30 3.65
CA ARG A 33 1.91 10.45 3.47
C ARG A 33 1.09 10.34 2.20
N PRO A 34 -0.17 10.81 2.19
CA PRO A 34 -0.94 10.95 0.96
C PRO A 34 -0.16 11.71 -0.11
N GLY A 35 -0.29 11.25 -1.36
CA GLY A 35 0.44 11.80 -2.51
C GLY A 35 1.76 11.08 -2.83
N GLN A 36 2.36 10.37 -1.88
CA GLN A 36 3.58 9.61 -2.15
C GLN A 36 3.32 8.42 -3.09
N ILE A 37 4.27 8.15 -3.97
CA ILE A 37 4.29 6.93 -4.77
C ILE A 37 5.00 5.83 -3.97
N VAL A 38 4.35 4.69 -3.86
CA VAL A 38 4.84 3.50 -3.16
C VAL A 38 4.92 2.30 -4.10
N ARG A 39 5.90 1.43 -3.86
CA ARG A 39 5.92 0.07 -4.39
C ARG A 39 5.29 -0.86 -3.36
N ILE A 40 4.39 -1.73 -3.81
CA ILE A 40 3.69 -2.68 -2.95
C ILE A 40 3.98 -4.10 -3.43
N GLU A 41 4.45 -4.93 -2.52
CA GLU A 41 4.44 -6.39 -2.66
C GLU A 41 3.16 -6.91 -1.99
N ARG A 42 2.39 -7.74 -2.71
CA ARG A 42 1.05 -8.16 -2.31
C ARG A 42 0.90 -9.67 -2.35
N GLU A 43 -0.08 -10.16 -1.60
CA GLU A 43 -0.55 -11.52 -1.74
C GLU A 43 -1.17 -11.78 -3.13
N ALA A 44 -1.13 -13.05 -3.57
CA ALA A 44 -1.68 -13.46 -4.86
C ALA A 44 -3.21 -13.38 -4.91
N PHE A 45 -3.86 -13.52 -3.75
CA PHE A 45 -5.32 -13.57 -3.61
C PHE A 45 -5.91 -12.19 -3.27
N GLN A 46 -7.18 -11.97 -3.65
CA GLN A 46 -7.90 -10.72 -3.40
C GLN A 46 -9.39 -10.98 -3.09
N THR A 47 -10.03 -10.05 -2.39
CA THR A 47 -11.47 -10.12 -2.06
C THR A 47 -12.33 -9.65 -3.23
N ALA A 48 -13.48 -10.30 -3.45
CA ALA A 48 -14.49 -9.87 -4.42
C ALA A 48 -15.31 -8.69 -3.87
N SER A 49 -14.70 -7.50 -3.83
CA SER A 49 -15.31 -6.24 -3.37
C SER A 49 -14.99 -5.10 -4.33
N ILE A 50 -15.68 -3.96 -4.17
CA ILE A 50 -15.40 -2.72 -4.91
C ILE A 50 -15.00 -1.63 -3.89
N PRO A 51 -13.74 -1.16 -3.86
CA PRO A 51 -12.60 -1.69 -4.62
C PRO A 51 -12.19 -3.12 -4.17
N PRO A 52 -11.51 -3.90 -5.03
CA PRO A 52 -10.89 -5.16 -4.62
C PRO A 52 -9.84 -4.90 -3.54
N GLN A 53 -9.66 -5.86 -2.62
CA GLN A 53 -8.70 -5.73 -1.51
C GLN A 53 -7.76 -6.93 -1.42
N THR A 54 -6.52 -6.71 -0.97
CA THR A 54 -5.54 -7.77 -0.69
C THR A 54 -4.57 -7.33 0.42
N SER A 55 -3.88 -8.26 1.05
CA SER A 55 -2.86 -7.96 2.06
C SER A 55 -1.57 -7.44 1.42
N ALA A 56 -0.99 -6.40 2.03
CA ALA A 56 0.34 -5.90 1.67
C ALA A 56 1.42 -6.65 2.47
N LEU A 57 2.33 -7.31 1.77
CA LEU A 57 3.51 -7.94 2.32
C LEU A 57 4.61 -6.90 2.61
N SER A 58 4.80 -5.97 1.69
CA SER A 58 5.72 -4.83 1.87
C SER A 58 5.20 -3.57 1.19
N VAL A 59 5.48 -2.41 1.80
CA VAL A 59 5.24 -1.09 1.23
C VAL A 59 6.54 -0.30 1.32
N GLN A 60 7.04 0.18 0.18
CA GLN A 60 8.25 1.01 0.11
C GLN A 60 7.93 2.34 -0.57
N VAL A 61 8.24 3.46 0.07
CA VAL A 61 8.18 4.77 -0.58
C VAL A 61 9.23 4.82 -1.69
N ILE A 62 8.87 5.28 -2.88
CA ILE A 62 9.82 5.42 -4.00
C ILE A 62 9.95 6.87 -4.47
N SER A 63 8.87 7.65 -4.45
CA SER A 63 8.90 9.08 -4.80
C SER A 63 7.79 9.88 -4.10
N ARG A 64 7.63 11.15 -4.47
CA ARG A 64 6.67 12.12 -3.93
C ARG A 64 5.74 12.51 -5.07
#